data_AF-A0A9P8NDB6-F1
#
_entry.id   AF-A0A9P8NDB6-F1
#
_cell.length_a   1.000
_cell.length_b   1.000
_cell.length_c   1.000
_cell.angle_alpha   90.00
_cell.angle_beta   90.00
_cell.angle_gamma   90.00
#
_symmetry.space_group_name_H-M   'P 1'
#
loop_
_entity.id
_entity.type
_entity.pdbx_description
1 polymer ?
#
loop_
_entity_poly.entity_id
_entity_poly.type
_entity_poly.pdbx_seq_one_letter_code
_entity_poly.pdbx_strand_id
1 'polypeptide(L)'
;MGDNERSGTDDRDEVQRRLDRFSDPQSVDEYCDLLQKEILVLPVLSHDPRVLESAGSVIWHTDLHLGNIYVSSDDPTTIEGFPEFLRPPKNYSTGTEIPSLPENFEELDPDQKERVAEEQTLAAQSKYYEMSCLAYNKPIYDATKLDRRLWEPFTCCQLFSNGSMVPLRNSLARLFQDWANIGLPGSCPFEFTEDDLRRHNEQVQHYQDT
;
A
#
# COMPACT_ATOMS: atom_id res chain seq x y z
N MET A 1 25.78 -35.10 -15.00
CA MET A 1 24.33 -35.21 -14.58
C MET A 1 24.23 -35.41 -13.06
N GLY A 2 24.62 -34.34 -12.30
CA GLY A 2 24.09 -34.37 -10.91
C GLY A 2 24.64 -33.18 -10.12
N ASP A 3 24.13 -31.95 -10.39
CA ASP A 3 24.33 -31.00 -9.27
C ASP A 3 23.35 -29.83 -9.42
N ASN A 4 22.06 -30.04 -9.68
CA ASN A 4 21.16 -28.86 -9.66
C ASN A 4 20.02 -29.09 -8.66
N GLU A 5 20.10 -30.14 -7.80
CA GLU A 5 18.91 -30.34 -6.94
C GLU A 5 19.25 -29.98 -5.49
N ARG A 6 20.55 -29.62 -5.14
CA ARG A 6 20.93 -29.33 -3.73
C ARG A 6 20.90 -27.82 -3.47
N SER A 7 20.80 -26.98 -4.50
CA SER A 7 20.85 -25.51 -4.36
C SER A 7 19.43 -24.93 -4.23
N GLY A 8 18.33 -25.69 -4.65
CA GLY A 8 16.92 -25.25 -4.63
C GLY A 8 16.26 -25.51 -3.27
N THR A 9 16.64 -26.59 -2.60
CA THR A 9 16.08 -26.97 -1.28
C THR A 9 16.68 -26.08 -0.17
N ASP A 10 17.87 -25.63 -0.45
CA ASP A 10 18.55 -24.74 0.51
C ASP A 10 17.99 -23.31 0.45
N ASP A 11 17.49 -22.89 -0.68
CA ASP A 11 16.88 -21.54 -0.84
C ASP A 11 15.45 -21.52 -0.28
N ARG A 12 14.80 -22.59 -0.49
CA ARG A 12 13.42 -22.66 0.04
C ARG A 12 13.42 -22.71 1.57
N ASP A 13 14.32 -23.42 2.06
CA ASP A 13 14.42 -23.51 3.54
C ASP A 13 14.80 -22.15 4.15
N GLU A 14 15.61 -21.51 3.44
CA GLU A 14 15.98 -20.15 3.90
C GLU A 14 14.77 -19.21 3.89
N VAL A 15 14.06 -19.26 2.87
CA VAL A 15 12.88 -18.38 2.78
C VAL A 15 11.85 -18.78 3.85
N GLN A 16 11.77 -20.11 4.03
CA GLN A 16 10.80 -20.55 5.07
C GLN A 16 11.25 -20.08 6.45
N ARG A 17 12.47 -20.14 6.77
CA ARG A 17 13.00 -19.61 8.04
C ARG A 17 12.68 -18.12 8.21
N ARG A 18 12.82 -17.41 7.15
CA ARG A 18 12.49 -15.97 7.24
C ARG A 18 10.99 -15.77 7.49
N LEU A 19 10.24 -16.51 6.89
CA LEU A 19 8.79 -16.38 7.07
C LEU A 19 8.39 -16.77 8.50
N ASP A 20 9.14 -17.68 9.05
CA ASP A 20 8.82 -18.12 10.43
C ASP A 20 9.13 -17.01 11.44
N ARG A 21 9.91 -16.03 11.07
CA ARG A 21 10.24 -14.94 12.01
C ARG A 21 9.03 -14.07 12.31
N PHE A 22 7.93 -14.36 11.65
CA PHE A 22 6.78 -13.46 11.88
C PHE A 22 5.72 -14.21 12.69
N SER A 23 4.91 -13.50 13.48
CA SER A 23 4.00 -14.02 14.53
C SER A 23 2.97 -14.99 13.94
N ASP A 24 2.74 -15.00 12.56
CA ASP A 24 1.76 -15.95 11.99
C ASP A 24 2.47 -16.90 11.01
N PRO A 25 2.11 -18.20 11.23
CA PRO A 25 2.75 -19.18 10.33
C PRO A 25 2.39 -18.92 8.86
N GLN A 26 3.46 -18.83 8.00
CA GLN A 26 3.32 -18.58 6.54
C GLN A 26 4.12 -19.62 5.76
N SER A 27 3.55 -20.02 4.61
CA SER A 27 4.16 -21.15 3.86
C SER A 27 4.90 -20.64 2.62
N VAL A 28 6.05 -21.21 2.44
CA VAL A 28 6.86 -20.82 1.25
C VAL A 28 6.11 -21.23 -0.03
N ASP A 29 5.35 -22.29 0.07
CA ASP A 29 4.59 -22.70 -1.13
C ASP A 29 3.52 -21.66 -1.49
N GLU A 30 2.92 -21.24 -0.46
CA GLU A 30 1.93 -20.17 -0.75
C GLU A 30 2.60 -18.92 -1.31
N TYR A 31 3.62 -18.56 -0.70
CA TYR A 31 4.35 -17.38 -1.20
C TYR A 31 4.74 -17.54 -2.67
N CYS A 32 5.28 -18.67 -2.98
CA CYS A 32 5.65 -18.91 -4.39
C CYS A 32 4.42 -18.82 -5.30
N ASP A 33 3.37 -19.41 -4.81
CA ASP A 33 2.15 -19.36 -5.63
C ASP A 33 1.70 -17.91 -5.87
N LEU A 34 1.72 -17.07 -4.87
CA LEU A 34 1.29 -15.66 -5.02
C LEU A 34 2.24 -14.91 -5.95
N LEU A 35 3.53 -15.22 -5.86
CA LEU A 35 4.48 -14.49 -6.74
C LEU A 35 4.26 -14.91 -8.20
N GLN A 36 3.94 -16.17 -8.33
CA GLN A 36 3.68 -16.59 -9.72
C GLN A 36 2.45 -15.86 -10.28
N LYS A 37 1.44 -15.77 -9.50
CA LYS A 37 0.26 -15.01 -9.98
C LYS A 37 0.63 -13.56 -10.28
N GLU A 38 1.45 -13.02 -9.48
CA GLU A 38 1.87 -11.61 -9.71
C GLU A 38 2.62 -11.49 -11.05
N ILE A 39 3.49 -12.39 -11.30
CA ILE A 39 4.28 -12.34 -12.53
C ILE A 39 3.35 -12.35 -13.76
N LEU A 40 2.18 -12.93 -13.56
CA LEU A 40 1.25 -12.98 -14.70
C LEU A 40 0.54 -11.63 -14.89
N VAL A 41 0.41 -10.88 -13.85
CA VAL A 41 -0.49 -9.70 -13.99
C VAL A 41 0.36 -8.43 -14.16
N LEU A 42 1.61 -8.44 -13.71
CA LEU A 42 2.38 -7.18 -13.69
C LEU A 42 2.60 -6.67 -15.11
N PRO A 43 2.80 -7.48 -16.08
CA PRO A 43 2.96 -6.95 -17.45
C PRO A 43 1.66 -6.31 -17.97
N VAL A 44 0.59 -6.98 -17.61
CA VAL A 44 -0.68 -6.37 -18.05
C VAL A 44 -0.84 -4.98 -17.41
N LEU A 45 -0.53 -4.87 -16.16
CA LEU A 45 -0.73 -3.59 -15.45
C LEU A 45 0.28 -2.54 -15.93
N SER A 46 1.49 -2.99 -16.17
CA SER A 46 2.54 -2.01 -16.54
C SER A 46 2.28 -1.44 -17.94
N HIS A 47 1.44 -2.07 -18.72
CA HIS A 47 1.16 -1.54 -20.07
C HIS A 47 -0.20 -0.83 -20.10
N ASP A 48 -0.84 -0.87 -18.92
CA ASP A 48 -2.12 -0.13 -18.86
C ASP A 48 -1.88 1.39 -18.97
N PRO A 49 -2.62 2.08 -19.93
CA PRO A 49 -2.40 3.51 -20.19
C PRO A 49 -2.57 4.36 -18.92
N ARG A 50 -3.54 3.95 -18.08
CA ARG A 50 -3.73 4.71 -16.83
C ARG A 50 -2.47 4.65 -15.95
N VAL A 51 -1.82 3.51 -15.94
CA VAL A 51 -0.57 3.37 -15.15
C VAL A 51 0.57 4.12 -15.84
N LEU A 52 0.66 4.02 -17.08
CA LEU A 52 1.75 4.70 -17.81
C LEU A 52 1.67 6.22 -17.64
N GLU A 53 0.44 6.67 -17.59
CA GLU A 53 0.28 8.14 -17.47
C GLU A 53 0.75 8.60 -16.08
N SER A 54 0.77 7.62 -15.15
CA SER A 54 1.15 8.01 -13.79
C SER A 54 2.54 7.47 -13.43
N ALA A 55 3.29 6.97 -14.41
CA ALA A 55 4.53 6.23 -14.12
C ALA A 55 5.72 7.20 -14.16
N GLY A 56 5.39 8.49 -14.14
CA GLY A 56 6.53 9.43 -14.17
C GLY A 56 7.48 9.21 -12.99
N SER A 57 8.82 9.16 -13.26
CA SER A 57 9.87 8.96 -12.24
C SER A 57 9.99 10.21 -11.34
N VAL A 58 9.48 9.96 -10.20
CA VAL A 58 9.72 11.10 -9.29
C VAL A 58 10.42 10.56 -8.03
N ILE A 59 11.48 11.14 -7.65
CA ILE A 59 12.06 10.79 -6.34
C ILE A 59 11.02 11.03 -5.24
N TRP A 60 10.39 9.89 -4.92
CA TRP A 60 9.28 9.91 -3.93
C TRP A 60 9.81 9.51 -2.55
N HIS A 61 9.65 10.40 -1.58
CA HIS A 61 9.88 10.03 -0.17
C HIS A 61 8.55 9.60 0.48
N THR A 62 8.24 8.35 0.72
CA THR A 62 6.99 7.68 1.16
C THR A 62 6.43 8.35 2.41
N ASP A 63 6.99 9.61 2.91
CA ASP A 63 6.49 10.23 4.15
C ASP A 63 7.08 11.63 4.28
N LEU A 64 6.74 12.61 3.26
CA LEU A 64 7.34 13.97 3.25
C LEU A 64 6.32 14.98 3.77
N HIS A 65 6.48 15.58 5.27
CA HIS A 65 5.85 16.78 5.85
C HIS A 65 6.83 17.49 6.77
N LEU A 66 6.54 18.98 7.28
CA LEU A 66 7.48 19.88 8.01
C LEU A 66 8.02 19.19 9.26
N GLY A 67 7.53 18.09 9.79
CA GLY A 67 7.95 17.25 10.93
C GLY A 67 8.95 16.16 10.52
N ASN A 68 9.38 16.09 9.28
CA ASN A 68 10.27 15.06 8.71
C ASN A 68 11.26 15.64 7.74
N ILE A 69 11.25 17.12 7.86
CA ILE A 69 12.31 17.84 7.11
C ILE A 69 13.28 18.44 8.13
N TYR A 70 14.45 17.64 8.38
CA TYR A 70 15.46 18.22 9.31
C TYR A 70 16.30 19.30 8.61
N VAL A 71 16.10 20.49 9.13
CA VAL A 71 16.85 21.62 8.51
C VAL A 71 18.03 21.96 9.43
N SER A 72 19.15 22.23 8.85
CA SER A 72 20.36 22.61 9.61
C SER A 72 20.07 23.77 10.56
N SER A 73 20.59 23.58 11.79
CA SER A 73 20.42 24.67 12.79
C SER A 73 21.26 25.90 12.40
N ASP A 74 22.22 25.85 11.48
CA ASP A 74 23.09 26.98 11.07
C ASP A 74 22.56 27.63 9.78
N ASP A 75 21.74 26.77 8.96
CA ASP A 75 21.21 27.33 7.70
C ASP A 75 19.88 26.64 7.36
N PRO A 76 18.73 27.34 7.51
CA PRO A 76 17.37 26.78 7.37
C PRO A 76 17.02 26.52 5.90
N THR A 77 18.05 26.83 4.98
CA THR A 77 17.83 26.50 3.55
C THR A 77 18.45 25.13 3.23
N THR A 78 19.14 24.51 4.24
CA THR A 78 19.79 23.20 3.99
C THR A 78 18.99 22.10 4.70
N ILE A 79 18.42 21.07 3.89
CA ILE A 79 17.58 19.98 4.42
C ILE A 79 18.49 18.82 4.86
N GLU A 80 18.59 18.31 6.15
CA GLU A 80 19.48 17.31 6.77
C GLU A 80 18.77 15.96 6.93
N GLY A 81 17.52 15.77 6.53
CA GLY A 81 16.89 14.42 6.55
C GLY A 81 15.36 14.55 6.49
N PHE A 82 14.45 13.33 6.05
CA PHE A 82 13.00 13.37 5.74
C PHE A 82 12.25 12.51 6.79
N PRO A 83 10.99 12.97 7.46
CA PRO A 83 10.22 12.02 8.27
C PRO A 83 8.88 11.67 7.61
N GLU A 84 7.78 10.41 8.01
CA GLU A 84 6.68 9.50 7.69
C GLU A 84 5.31 10.22 7.88
N PHE A 85 4.67 11.46 7.20
CA PHE A 85 3.47 12.31 7.35
C PHE A 85 2.62 12.22 6.08
N LEU A 86 2.47 11.15 5.28
CA LEU A 86 1.51 11.22 4.15
C LEU A 86 0.59 10.01 4.21
N ARG A 87 0.19 9.68 5.47
CA ARG A 87 -0.84 8.63 5.38
C ARG A 87 -2.20 9.21 5.77
N PRO A 88 -2.98 9.57 4.75
CA PRO A 88 -4.32 10.10 5.07
C PRO A 88 -5.09 9.15 6.01
N PRO A 89 -5.93 9.76 6.92
CA PRO A 89 -6.77 8.91 7.77
C PRO A 89 -7.66 7.96 6.94
N LYS A 90 -8.03 6.90 7.53
CA LYS A 90 -8.80 5.83 6.83
C LYS A 90 -10.07 6.39 6.19
N ASN A 91 -10.65 7.45 6.69
CA ASN A 91 -11.93 7.92 6.12
C ASN A 91 -11.73 9.25 5.37
N TYR A 92 -10.60 9.40 4.88
CA TYR A 92 -10.32 10.65 4.16
C TYR A 92 -11.00 10.61 2.78
N SER A 93 -11.63 11.76 2.47
CA SER A 93 -12.26 11.85 1.12
C SER A 93 -11.43 12.78 0.22
N THR A 94 -11.13 12.19 -0.98
CA THR A 94 -10.36 13.03 -1.93
C THR A 94 -11.29 14.05 -2.60
N GLY A 95 -10.66 15.24 -3.06
CA GLY A 95 -11.51 16.24 -3.74
C GLY A 95 -11.51 17.57 -2.95
N THR A 96 -12.71 18.34 -3.18
CA THR A 96 -12.65 19.73 -2.65
C THR A 96 -13.37 19.81 -1.31
N GLU A 97 -13.72 18.61 -0.85
CA GLU A 97 -14.42 18.65 0.45
C GLU A 97 -13.42 18.97 1.58
N ILE A 98 -13.90 19.89 2.41
CA ILE A 98 -13.00 20.34 3.50
C ILE A 98 -13.29 19.48 4.74
N PRO A 99 -12.14 18.91 5.28
CA PRO A 99 -12.34 18.09 6.48
C PRO A 99 -12.90 18.91 7.64
N SER A 100 -13.95 18.32 8.27
CA SER A 100 -14.57 19.04 9.41
C SER A 100 -14.76 18.06 10.58
N LEU A 101 -14.92 18.68 11.70
CA LEU A 101 -15.15 17.84 12.89
C LEU A 101 -16.55 17.22 12.86
N PRO A 102 -16.62 16.08 13.54
CA PRO A 102 -17.96 15.45 13.55
C PRO A 102 -18.96 16.28 14.39
N GLU A 103 -20.26 16.15 14.06
CA GLU A 103 -21.33 16.95 14.72
C GLU A 103 -21.44 16.61 16.21
N ASN A 104 -21.05 15.43 16.56
CA ASN A 104 -21.19 15.02 17.97
C ASN A 104 -19.88 15.23 18.74
N PHE A 105 -19.00 16.05 18.32
CA PHE A 105 -17.66 16.22 18.91
C PHE A 105 -17.79 16.69 20.37
N GLU A 106 -18.81 17.50 20.61
CA GLU A 106 -18.91 18.09 21.97
C GLU A 106 -19.43 17.06 22.97
N GLU A 107 -19.97 16.02 22.46
CA GLU A 107 -20.56 15.00 23.36
C GLU A 107 -19.57 13.87 23.63
N LEU A 108 -18.28 14.04 23.12
CA LEU A 108 -17.32 12.92 23.24
C LEU A 108 -16.53 13.08 24.54
N ASP A 109 -16.10 12.03 25.05
CA ASP A 109 -15.20 12.11 26.23
C ASP A 109 -13.82 12.66 25.85
N PRO A 110 -13.05 13.12 26.79
CA PRO A 110 -11.79 13.83 26.52
C PRO A 110 -10.82 12.97 25.68
N ASP A 111 -10.72 11.70 25.97
CA ASP A 111 -9.81 10.85 25.17
C ASP A 111 -10.29 10.76 23.71
N GLN A 112 -11.52 10.60 23.50
CA GLN A 112 -12.07 10.53 22.13
C GLN A 112 -11.93 11.87 21.42
N LYS A 113 -12.09 12.88 22.16
CA LYS A 113 -11.93 14.20 21.54
C LYS A 113 -10.49 14.39 21.03
N GLU A 114 -9.56 13.98 21.87
CA GLU A 114 -8.15 14.09 21.43
C GLU A 114 -7.90 13.27 20.16
N ARG A 115 -8.43 12.08 20.08
CA ARG A 115 -8.23 11.26 18.87
C ARG A 115 -8.87 11.92 17.65
N VAL A 116 -10.07 12.42 17.88
CA VAL A 116 -10.77 13.05 16.74
C VAL A 116 -9.99 14.31 16.30
N ALA A 117 -9.48 14.98 17.26
CA ALA A 117 -8.70 16.19 16.90
C ALA A 117 -7.44 15.81 16.11
N GLU A 118 -6.80 14.78 16.60
CA GLU A 118 -5.60 14.33 15.85
C GLU A 118 -5.96 13.90 14.42
N GLU A 119 -6.95 13.12 14.33
CA GLU A 119 -7.38 12.69 12.98
C GLU A 119 -7.76 13.88 12.10
N GLN A 120 -8.44 14.79 12.77
CA GLN A 120 -8.81 16.00 11.98
C GLN A 120 -7.55 16.75 11.52
N THR A 121 -6.64 16.88 12.37
CA THR A 121 -5.37 17.53 11.97
C THR A 121 -4.73 16.77 10.80
N LEU A 122 -4.66 15.54 10.90
CA LEU A 122 -4.08 14.74 9.80
C LEU A 122 -4.88 14.93 8.51
N ALA A 123 -6.22 14.95 8.66
CA ALA A 123 -7.05 15.12 7.45
C ALA A 123 -6.80 16.50 6.82
N ALA A 124 -6.75 17.50 7.66
CA ALA A 124 -6.49 18.85 7.12
C ALA A 124 -5.13 18.91 6.42
N GLN A 125 -4.15 18.37 7.05
CA GLN A 125 -2.81 18.36 6.41
C GLN A 125 -2.83 17.58 5.08
N SER A 126 -3.42 16.42 5.13
CA SER A 126 -3.49 15.64 3.87
C SER A 126 -4.23 16.44 2.78
N LYS A 127 -5.26 17.23 3.19
CA LYS A 127 -5.99 18.05 2.19
C LYS A 127 -5.10 19.17 1.65
N TYR A 128 -4.51 19.74 2.56
CA TYR A 128 -3.59 20.80 2.08
C TYR A 128 -2.59 20.25 1.06
N TYR A 129 -1.96 19.15 1.41
CA TYR A 129 -1.02 18.55 0.46
C TYR A 129 -1.69 18.22 -0.88
N GLU A 130 -2.88 17.61 -0.79
CA GLU A 130 -3.58 17.25 -2.05
C GLU A 130 -3.83 18.50 -2.90
N MET A 131 -4.34 19.62 -2.29
CA MET A 131 -4.65 20.84 -3.07
C MET A 131 -3.37 21.51 -3.58
N SER A 132 -2.36 21.40 -2.73
CA SER A 132 -1.07 21.95 -3.20
C SER A 132 -0.57 21.20 -4.44
N CYS A 133 -0.69 19.87 -4.42
CA CYS A 133 -0.27 19.11 -5.61
C CYS A 133 -1.11 19.48 -6.83
N LEU A 134 -2.40 19.66 -6.57
CA LEU A 134 -3.24 20.07 -7.71
C LEU A 134 -2.75 21.40 -8.29
N ALA A 135 -2.33 22.34 -7.45
CA ALA A 135 -1.96 23.69 -7.94
C ALA A 135 -0.55 23.68 -8.54
N TYR A 136 0.29 22.81 -7.94
CA TYR A 136 1.70 23.09 -8.31
C TYR A 136 2.34 21.83 -8.88
N ASN A 137 1.71 20.66 -8.69
CA ASN A 137 2.30 19.41 -9.21
C ASN A 137 1.19 18.44 -9.67
N LYS A 138 0.68 18.78 -10.85
CA LYS A 138 -0.53 18.09 -11.38
C LYS A 138 -0.25 16.60 -11.64
N PRO A 139 0.93 16.28 -12.06
CA PRO A 139 1.19 14.85 -12.27
C PRO A 139 1.05 14.04 -10.96
N ILE A 140 1.54 14.49 -9.89
CA ILE A 140 1.41 13.78 -8.59
C ILE A 140 -0.06 13.76 -8.18
N TYR A 141 -0.68 14.88 -8.34
CA TYR A 141 -2.13 14.89 -8.03
C TYR A 141 -2.88 13.83 -8.83
N ASP A 142 -2.61 13.75 -10.13
CA ASP A 142 -3.31 12.74 -10.97
C ASP A 142 -2.94 11.32 -10.52
N ALA A 143 -1.68 11.13 -10.17
CA ALA A 143 -1.25 9.78 -9.75
C ALA A 143 -1.99 9.35 -8.48
N THR A 144 -2.31 10.30 -7.57
CA THR A 144 -3.03 9.92 -6.33
C THR A 144 -4.44 9.42 -6.68
N LYS A 145 -4.89 9.67 -7.85
CA LYS A 145 -6.26 9.25 -8.22
C LYS A 145 -6.26 7.86 -8.86
N LEU A 146 -5.06 7.38 -9.02
CA LEU A 146 -4.97 6.08 -9.70
C LEU A 146 -5.59 5.00 -8.80
N ASP A 147 -6.44 4.28 -9.44
CA ASP A 147 -7.11 3.19 -8.70
C ASP A 147 -6.09 2.25 -8.04
N ARG A 148 -6.32 2.14 -6.83
CA ARG A 148 -5.39 1.33 -6.01
C ARG A 148 -5.17 -0.06 -6.61
N ARG A 149 -6.24 -0.67 -7.20
CA ARG A 149 -6.11 -2.02 -7.81
C ARG A 149 -5.08 -2.03 -8.93
N LEU A 150 -4.72 -0.92 -9.49
CA LEU A 150 -3.80 -0.86 -10.65
C LEU A 150 -2.36 -0.63 -10.19
N TRP A 151 -2.13 -0.09 -8.93
CA TRP A 151 -0.71 0.17 -8.59
C TRP A 151 -0.28 -0.72 -7.41
N GLU A 152 -1.20 -1.17 -6.62
CA GLU A 152 -0.90 -1.84 -5.33
C GLU A 152 -0.08 -3.12 -5.56
N PRO A 153 -0.38 -3.90 -6.63
CA PRO A 153 0.42 -5.12 -6.83
C PRO A 153 1.91 -4.79 -7.00
N PHE A 154 2.29 -3.65 -7.50
CA PHE A 154 3.71 -3.29 -7.67
C PHE A 154 4.38 -3.05 -6.31
N THR A 155 3.60 -2.68 -5.28
CA THR A 155 4.21 -2.32 -3.98
C THR A 155 4.23 -3.52 -3.03
N CYS A 156 3.40 -4.47 -3.31
CA CYS A 156 3.25 -5.58 -2.34
C CYS A 156 4.28 -6.69 -2.65
N CYS A 157 5.17 -6.45 -3.73
CA CYS A 157 6.14 -7.50 -4.13
C CYS A 157 7.43 -7.35 -3.31
N GLN A 158 7.38 -6.33 -2.41
CA GLN A 158 8.64 -6.18 -1.65
C GLN A 158 8.50 -6.88 -0.30
N LEU A 159 8.39 -8.17 -0.29
CA LEU A 159 8.26 -8.96 0.95
C LEU A 159 9.54 -8.84 1.79
N PHE A 160 9.36 -7.87 2.82
CA PHE A 160 10.28 -7.85 3.99
C PHE A 160 10.09 -6.53 4.75
N SER A 161 9.05 -5.71 4.32
CA SER A 161 8.90 -4.54 5.23
C SER A 161 7.66 -4.71 6.12
N ASN A 162 6.74 -5.81 5.78
CA ASN A 162 5.46 -5.77 6.51
C ASN A 162 5.22 -7.09 7.24
N GLY A 163 6.28 -8.10 7.11
CA GLY A 163 6.24 -9.28 7.99
C GLY A 163 5.02 -10.17 7.74
N SER A 164 4.14 -9.80 6.61
CA SER A 164 2.94 -10.62 6.35
C SER A 164 2.67 -10.66 4.84
N MET A 165 2.14 -11.97 4.38
CA MET A 165 1.81 -12.11 2.94
C MET A 165 0.40 -11.56 2.68
N VAL A 166 -0.21 -11.06 3.70
CA VAL A 166 -1.62 -10.64 3.61
C VAL A 166 -1.77 -9.50 2.59
N PRO A 167 -0.85 -8.52 2.59
CA PRO A 167 -1.02 -7.43 1.60
C PRO A 167 -0.90 -7.95 0.16
N LEU A 168 0.12 -8.82 -0.03
CA LEU A 168 0.25 -9.37 -1.40
C LEU A 168 -1.00 -10.19 -1.79
N ARG A 169 -1.48 -10.98 -0.92
CA ARG A 169 -2.68 -11.80 -1.23
C ARG A 169 -3.90 -10.90 -1.43
N ASN A 170 -4.07 -9.93 -0.59
CA ASN A 170 -5.23 -9.01 -0.71
C ASN A 170 -5.22 -8.26 -2.04
N SER A 171 -4.06 -7.83 -2.31
CA SER A 171 -3.98 -7.09 -3.60
C SER A 171 -4.35 -7.98 -4.78
N LEU A 172 -3.94 -9.22 -4.84
CA LEU A 172 -4.24 -10.12 -5.98
C LEU A 172 -5.71 -10.56 -5.94
N ALA A 173 -6.20 -10.78 -4.72
CA ALA A 173 -7.63 -11.17 -4.63
C ALA A 173 -8.52 -10.03 -5.15
N ARG A 174 -8.25 -8.84 -4.78
CA ARG A 174 -9.04 -7.70 -5.29
C ARG A 174 -8.95 -7.60 -6.82
N LEU A 175 -7.74 -7.80 -7.25
CA LEU A 175 -7.60 -7.74 -8.72
C LEU A 175 -8.42 -8.85 -9.40
N PHE A 176 -8.34 -10.04 -8.80
CA PHE A 176 -9.09 -11.18 -9.38
C PHE A 176 -10.59 -10.88 -9.38
N GLN A 177 -11.14 -10.31 -8.34
CA GLN A 177 -12.59 -10.07 -8.22
C GLN A 177 -13.04 -8.94 -9.14
N ASP A 178 -12.10 -7.99 -9.39
CA ASP A 178 -12.61 -6.79 -10.09
C ASP A 178 -11.94 -6.65 -11.46
N TRP A 179 -11.38 -7.78 -11.92
CA TRP A 179 -10.58 -7.71 -13.16
C TRP A 179 -11.43 -7.09 -14.29
N ALA A 180 -12.62 -7.59 -14.48
CA ALA A 180 -13.47 -7.07 -15.58
C ALA A 180 -14.03 -5.69 -15.23
N ASN A 181 -14.28 -5.47 -14.01
CA ASN A 181 -14.85 -4.16 -13.59
C ASN A 181 -13.86 -3.01 -13.80
N ILE A 182 -12.60 -3.34 -13.71
CA ILE A 182 -11.67 -2.19 -13.84
C ILE A 182 -11.16 -2.12 -15.28
N GLY A 183 -11.74 -3.05 -16.15
CA GLY A 183 -11.59 -2.90 -17.61
C GLY A 183 -10.25 -3.45 -18.10
N LEU A 184 -9.65 -4.42 -17.36
CA LEU A 184 -8.38 -5.01 -17.85
C LEU A 184 -8.68 -6.02 -18.97
N PRO A 185 -7.77 -6.16 -19.86
CA PRO A 185 -8.02 -7.00 -21.06
C PRO A 185 -8.15 -8.49 -20.69
N GLY A 186 -9.11 -9.13 -21.44
CA GLY A 186 -9.25 -10.59 -21.25
C GLY A 186 -9.79 -10.94 -19.86
N SER A 187 -9.46 -12.29 -19.56
CA SER A 187 -9.86 -12.73 -18.20
C SER A 187 -8.64 -12.84 -17.29
N CYS A 188 -8.98 -12.76 -16.00
CA CYS A 188 -7.85 -12.89 -15.05
C CYS A 188 -7.12 -14.22 -15.23
N PRO A 189 -5.78 -14.18 -15.31
CA PRO A 189 -4.97 -15.36 -15.70
C PRO A 189 -4.84 -16.37 -14.56
N PHE A 190 -5.47 -16.04 -13.45
CA PHE A 190 -5.40 -17.03 -12.36
C PHE A 190 -6.73 -17.04 -11.60
N GLU A 191 -6.83 -18.02 -10.79
CA GLU A 191 -8.09 -18.13 -10.01
C GLU A 191 -7.77 -18.30 -8.52
N PHE A 192 -8.67 -17.75 -7.80
CA PHE A 192 -8.62 -18.05 -6.36
C PHE A 192 -9.76 -19.01 -6.01
N THR A 193 -9.33 -20.09 -5.25
CA THR A 193 -10.43 -20.98 -4.79
C THR A 193 -11.23 -20.32 -3.66
N GLU A 194 -12.38 -20.83 -3.47
CA GLU A 194 -13.23 -20.31 -2.37
C GLU A 194 -12.52 -20.46 -1.01
N ASP A 195 -11.85 -21.47 -0.90
CA ASP A 195 -11.10 -21.69 0.35
C ASP A 195 -9.97 -20.65 0.51
N ASP A 196 -9.37 -20.31 -0.64
CA ASP A 196 -8.31 -19.26 -0.61
C ASP A 196 -8.88 -17.91 -0.19
N LEU A 197 -10.04 -17.61 -0.63
CA LEU A 197 -10.64 -16.30 -0.34
C LEU A 197 -11.15 -16.26 1.11
N ARG A 198 -11.69 -17.44 1.56
CA ARG A 198 -12.12 -17.52 2.97
C ARG A 198 -10.93 -17.34 3.92
N ARG A 199 -9.84 -18.14 3.71
CA ARG A 199 -8.63 -17.98 4.55
C ARG A 199 -8.11 -16.54 4.51
N HIS A 200 -8.24 -15.98 3.34
CA HIS A 200 -7.82 -14.56 3.22
C HIS A 200 -8.70 -13.65 4.09
N ASN A 201 -9.99 -13.79 4.03
CA ASN A 201 -10.90 -12.89 4.77
C ASN A 201 -10.69 -13.03 6.29
N GLU A 202 -10.34 -14.25 6.74
CA GLU A 202 -10.10 -14.45 8.19
C GLU A 202 -8.78 -13.81 8.64
N GLN A 203 -7.79 -13.83 7.80
CA GLN A 203 -6.45 -13.31 8.16
C GLN A 203 -6.41 -11.78 8.04
N VAL A 204 -7.24 -11.23 7.09
CA VAL A 204 -7.31 -9.75 6.97
C VAL A 204 -7.91 -9.17 8.25
N GLN A 205 -8.86 -9.87 8.84
CA GLN A 205 -9.48 -9.37 10.08
C GLN A 205 -8.46 -9.34 11.23
N HIS A 206 -7.55 -10.26 11.22
CA HIS A 206 -6.52 -10.32 12.28
C HIS A 206 -5.40 -9.31 12.01
N TYR A 207 -5.15 -9.03 10.78
CA TYR A 207 -4.11 -8.04 10.41
C TYR A 207 -4.61 -6.61 10.64
N GLN A 208 -5.84 -6.26 10.40
CA GLN A 208 -6.38 -4.89 10.56
C GLN A 208 -6.53 -4.56 12.04
N ASP A 209 -6.51 -5.54 12.99
CA ASP A 209 -6.63 -5.36 14.45
C ASP A 209 -5.25 -5.28 15.11
N THR A 210 -4.09 -5.53 14.39
CA THR A 210 -2.73 -5.33 14.93
C THR A 210 -2.17 -3.98 14.47
#